data_AF-A0A257A3X0-F1
#
_entry.id   AF-A0A257A3X0-F1
#
_cell.length_a   1.000
_cell.length_b   1.000
_cell.length_c   1.000
_cell.angle_alpha   90.00
_cell.angle_beta   90.00
_cell.angle_gamma   90.00
#
_symmetry.space_group_name_H-M   'P 1'
#
loop_
_entity.id
_entity.type
_entity.pdbx_description
1 polymer ?
#
loop_
_entity_poly.entity_id
_entity_poly.type
_entity_poly.pdbx_seq_one_letter_code
_entity_poly.pdbx_strand_id
1 'polypeptide(L)'
;MCRFVAVISRRDIPLKEYMELLKHQAREGKRGPHKDGFGFWILSKRGEHHYRSTLPAWEFVGDLPSGHVAFLHARKKGLTGAPVDISNVHPFIRNGYVFMHNGAVNVKRHPKSIGTTDTESFFLTLLDMGLDKGLKHIVENFSFMSLNFVMWDGKNVIALHQAKRMMNYFTIFMKKEDDKIIISTEGDESWDEVKNGEMIIIHPNLSFETRCIFPDMCR
;
A
#
# COMPACT_ATOMS: atom_id res chain seq x y z
N MET A 1 2.21 10.90 -5.98
CA MET A 1 1.71 10.22 -4.78
C MET A 1 0.51 9.41 -5.17
N CYS A 2 0.44 8.17 -4.71
CA CYS A 2 -0.15 7.03 -5.42
C CYS A 2 -1.59 6.72 -4.95
N ARG A 3 -2.20 5.68 -5.55
CA ARG A 3 -3.45 5.06 -5.08
C ARG A 3 -3.25 3.58 -4.86
N PHE A 4 -3.93 3.02 -3.87
CA PHE A 4 -3.94 1.59 -3.67
C PHE A 4 -5.28 1.10 -3.17
N VAL A 5 -5.54 -0.18 -3.45
CA VAL A 5 -6.61 -0.98 -2.89
C VAL A 5 -5.99 -2.29 -2.43
N ALA A 6 -6.28 -2.72 -1.20
CA ALA A 6 -5.90 -4.01 -0.68
C ALA A 6 -7.12 -4.76 -0.15
N VAL A 7 -7.14 -6.08 -0.32
CA VAL A 7 -8.25 -6.94 0.12
C VAL A 7 -7.67 -8.14 0.86
N ILE A 8 -8.35 -8.55 1.93
CA ILE A 8 -8.16 -9.85 2.59
C ILE A 8 -9.54 -10.49 2.83
N SER A 9 -9.69 -11.76 2.48
CA SER A 9 -10.94 -12.53 2.61
C SER A 9 -10.68 -13.95 3.10
N ARG A 10 -11.74 -14.64 3.55
CA ARG A 10 -11.61 -16.05 4.04
C ARG A 10 -11.45 -17.08 2.92
N ARG A 11 -11.72 -16.68 1.68
CA ARG A 11 -11.74 -17.54 0.49
C ARG A 11 -11.34 -16.74 -0.73
N ASP A 12 -10.92 -17.43 -1.79
CA ASP A 12 -10.67 -16.78 -3.07
C ASP A 12 -11.96 -16.14 -3.58
N ILE A 13 -11.92 -14.84 -3.83
CA ILE A 13 -13.03 -14.06 -4.40
C ILE A 13 -12.61 -13.45 -5.74
N PRO A 14 -13.56 -13.14 -6.65
CA PRO A 14 -13.27 -12.34 -7.83
C PRO A 14 -12.71 -10.97 -7.44
N LEU A 15 -11.66 -10.52 -8.12
CA LEU A 15 -10.96 -9.26 -7.77
C LEU A 15 -11.22 -8.10 -8.74
N LYS A 16 -12.05 -8.32 -9.76
CA LYS A 16 -12.31 -7.36 -10.84
C LYS A 16 -12.84 -6.02 -10.31
N GLU A 17 -13.78 -6.05 -9.37
CA GLU A 17 -14.37 -4.82 -8.81
C GLU A 17 -13.34 -3.94 -8.09
N TYR A 18 -12.36 -4.53 -7.40
CA TYR A 18 -11.31 -3.78 -6.70
C TYR A 18 -10.28 -3.21 -7.68
N MET A 19 -10.04 -3.89 -8.80
CA MET A 19 -9.24 -3.33 -9.88
C MET A 19 -9.96 -2.14 -10.52
N GLU A 20 -11.27 -2.22 -10.76
CA GLU A 20 -12.04 -1.08 -11.28
C GLU A 20 -12.07 0.09 -10.29
N LEU A 21 -12.16 -0.19 -8.98
CA LEU A 21 -12.02 0.83 -7.93
C LEU A 21 -10.65 1.51 -8.01
N LEU A 22 -9.55 0.74 -8.15
CA LEU A 22 -8.21 1.31 -8.32
C LEU A 22 -8.12 2.16 -9.58
N LYS A 23 -8.62 1.67 -10.72
CA LYS A 23 -8.61 2.39 -12.01
C LYS A 23 -9.33 3.73 -11.90
N HIS A 24 -10.50 3.74 -11.27
CA HIS A 24 -11.25 4.95 -11.01
C HIS A 24 -10.44 5.94 -10.17
N GLN A 25 -9.91 5.52 -9.01
CA GLN A 25 -9.09 6.39 -8.16
C GLN A 25 -7.82 6.89 -8.87
N ALA A 26 -7.20 6.04 -9.69
CA ALA A 26 -5.99 6.39 -10.43
C ALA A 26 -6.27 7.44 -11.50
N ARG A 27 -7.43 7.37 -12.18
CA ARG A 27 -7.76 8.25 -13.29
C ARG A 27 -8.40 9.55 -12.83
N GLU A 28 -9.44 9.43 -12.00
CA GLU A 28 -10.35 10.53 -11.63
C GLU A 28 -10.28 10.92 -10.14
N GLY A 29 -9.59 10.13 -9.32
CA GLY A 29 -9.46 10.38 -7.88
C GLY A 29 -8.63 11.62 -7.52
N LYS A 30 -8.48 11.90 -6.22
CA LYS A 30 -7.83 13.12 -5.75
C LYS A 30 -6.42 13.25 -6.33
N ARG A 31 -6.11 14.43 -6.86
CA ARG A 31 -4.85 14.76 -7.53
C ARG A 31 -4.46 13.72 -8.60
N GLY A 32 -5.43 13.15 -9.32
CA GLY A 32 -5.18 12.39 -10.53
C GLY A 32 -4.59 13.26 -11.66
N PRO A 33 -4.23 12.65 -12.79
CA PRO A 33 -4.11 11.21 -12.98
C PRO A 33 -2.85 10.64 -12.28
N HIS A 34 -2.92 9.36 -11.93
CA HIS A 34 -1.85 8.53 -11.36
C HIS A 34 -1.35 7.56 -12.43
N LYS A 35 -0.56 8.10 -13.37
CA LYS A 35 -0.26 7.48 -14.67
C LYS A 35 1.13 6.83 -14.78
N ASP A 36 1.90 6.82 -13.69
CA ASP A 36 3.33 6.54 -13.72
C ASP A 36 3.66 5.06 -13.43
N GLY A 37 2.76 4.16 -13.83
CA GLY A 37 2.81 2.71 -13.63
C GLY A 37 1.71 2.16 -12.71
N PHE A 38 1.47 0.86 -12.78
CA PHE A 38 0.61 0.14 -11.85
C PHE A 38 1.10 -1.30 -11.66
N GLY A 39 0.66 -1.95 -10.59
CA GLY A 39 0.90 -3.36 -10.41
C GLY A 39 -0.05 -3.99 -9.40
N PHE A 40 0.00 -5.32 -9.36
CA PHE A 40 -0.71 -6.10 -8.37
C PHE A 40 0.11 -7.29 -7.86
N TRP A 41 -0.23 -7.72 -6.66
CA TRP A 41 0.13 -9.02 -6.11
C TRP A 41 -1.14 -9.66 -5.53
N ILE A 42 -1.35 -10.94 -5.81
CA ILE A 42 -2.55 -11.70 -5.44
C ILE A 42 -2.10 -13.05 -4.88
N LEU A 43 -2.57 -13.38 -3.69
CA LEU A 43 -2.45 -14.71 -3.09
C LEU A 43 -3.76 -15.46 -3.26
N SER A 44 -3.68 -16.66 -3.83
CA SER A 44 -4.82 -17.55 -4.05
C SER A 44 -4.50 -18.97 -3.57
N LYS A 45 -5.49 -19.87 -3.56
CA LYS A 45 -5.25 -21.30 -3.33
C LYS A 45 -4.35 -21.94 -4.41
N ARG A 46 -4.22 -21.30 -5.57
CA ARG A 46 -3.38 -21.77 -6.69
C ARG A 46 -1.97 -21.19 -6.66
N GLY A 47 -1.65 -20.38 -5.64
CA GLY A 47 -0.36 -19.74 -5.47
C GLY A 47 -0.41 -18.23 -5.64
N GLU A 48 0.77 -17.64 -5.76
CA GLU A 48 0.97 -16.21 -5.90
C GLU A 48 0.97 -15.77 -7.37
N HIS A 49 0.31 -14.64 -7.63
CA HIS A 49 0.29 -14.00 -8.94
C HIS A 49 0.73 -12.55 -8.78
N HIS A 50 1.62 -12.08 -9.64
CA HIS A 50 2.03 -10.68 -9.63
C HIS A 50 2.21 -10.14 -11.04
N TYR A 51 1.95 -8.85 -11.20
CA TYR A 51 2.09 -8.14 -12.45
C TYR A 51 2.49 -6.71 -12.16
N ARG A 52 3.35 -6.15 -13.01
CA ARG A 52 3.71 -4.72 -12.97
C ARG A 52 3.80 -4.21 -14.38
N SER A 53 3.43 -2.94 -14.58
CA SER A 53 3.56 -2.23 -15.83
C SER A 53 3.91 -0.77 -15.57
N THR A 54 4.66 -0.17 -16.50
CA THR A 54 4.89 1.28 -16.53
C THR A 54 3.70 2.04 -17.14
N LEU A 55 2.74 1.34 -17.74
CA LEU A 55 1.50 1.93 -18.23
C LEU A 55 0.55 2.26 -17.06
N PRO A 56 -0.41 3.17 -17.25
CA PRO A 56 -1.44 3.44 -16.26
C PRO A 56 -2.38 2.25 -16.01
N ALA A 57 -2.98 2.18 -14.82
CA ALA A 57 -3.88 1.09 -14.43
C ALA A 57 -5.10 0.91 -15.37
N TRP A 58 -5.65 2.01 -15.91
CA TRP A 58 -6.84 1.95 -16.77
C TRP A 58 -6.57 1.38 -18.17
N GLU A 59 -5.30 1.19 -18.55
CA GLU A 59 -4.95 0.51 -19.81
C GLU A 59 -4.89 -1.02 -19.65
N PHE A 60 -5.01 -1.53 -18.42
CA PHE A 60 -5.03 -2.97 -18.18
C PHE A 60 -6.36 -3.60 -18.62
N VAL A 61 -6.26 -4.45 -19.64
CA VAL A 61 -7.38 -5.22 -20.23
C VAL A 61 -7.35 -6.71 -19.88
N GLY A 62 -6.42 -7.15 -19.02
CA GLY A 62 -6.28 -8.55 -18.62
C GLY A 62 -7.28 -8.98 -17.53
N ASP A 63 -7.43 -10.29 -17.38
CA ASP A 63 -8.21 -10.89 -16.29
C ASP A 63 -7.38 -10.95 -15.00
N LEU A 64 -8.05 -10.71 -13.86
CA LEU A 64 -7.47 -10.97 -12.55
C LEU A 64 -7.84 -12.39 -12.11
N PRO A 65 -6.89 -13.21 -11.65
CA PRO A 65 -7.24 -14.43 -10.95
C PRO A 65 -8.02 -14.09 -9.68
N SER A 66 -8.91 -14.98 -9.26
CA SER A 66 -9.50 -14.88 -7.92
C SER A 66 -8.43 -15.10 -6.85
N GLY A 67 -8.57 -14.43 -5.71
CA GLY A 67 -7.62 -14.55 -4.60
C GLY A 67 -8.23 -14.16 -3.28
N HIS A 68 -7.55 -14.51 -2.19
CA HIS A 68 -7.96 -14.21 -0.82
C HIS A 68 -7.10 -13.13 -0.16
N VAL A 69 -5.98 -12.76 -0.77
CA VAL A 69 -5.27 -11.50 -0.48
C VAL A 69 -4.92 -10.84 -1.80
N ALA A 70 -5.15 -9.53 -1.94
CA ALA A 70 -4.85 -8.80 -3.16
C ALA A 70 -4.37 -7.40 -2.85
N PHE A 71 -3.22 -7.00 -3.39
CA PHE A 71 -2.59 -5.70 -3.23
C PHE A 71 -2.49 -5.05 -4.62
N LEU A 72 -3.26 -4.00 -4.87
CA LEU A 72 -3.35 -3.30 -6.15
C LEU A 72 -2.85 -1.86 -5.99
N HIS A 73 -1.93 -1.40 -6.83
CA HIS A 73 -1.33 -0.07 -6.71
C HIS A 73 -1.22 0.65 -8.03
N ALA A 74 -1.59 1.93 -8.05
CA ALA A 74 -1.39 2.86 -9.15
C ALA A 74 -0.42 3.96 -8.73
N ARG A 75 0.69 4.08 -9.47
CA ARG A 75 1.80 4.95 -9.13
C ARG A 75 1.62 6.34 -9.72
N LYS A 76 2.04 7.33 -8.94
CA LYS A 76 2.28 8.69 -9.41
C LYS A 76 3.59 9.19 -8.85
N LYS A 77 4.55 9.53 -9.71
CA LYS A 77 5.85 10.02 -9.28
C LYS A 77 5.71 11.43 -8.69
N GLY A 78 6.55 11.74 -7.70
CA GLY A 78 6.75 13.12 -7.25
C GLY A 78 7.57 13.91 -8.28
N LEU A 79 7.60 15.24 -8.13
CA LEU A 79 8.41 16.12 -9.01
C LEU A 79 9.89 15.72 -9.01
N THR A 80 10.43 15.47 -7.82
CA THR A 80 11.80 14.97 -7.59
C THR A 80 11.83 13.47 -7.30
N GLY A 81 10.74 12.75 -7.58
CA GLY A 81 10.62 11.32 -7.34
C GLY A 81 11.33 10.49 -8.40
N ALA A 82 11.52 9.20 -8.10
CA ALA A 82 12.13 8.25 -9.01
C ALA A 82 11.44 8.23 -10.40
N PRO A 83 12.19 8.00 -11.49
CA PRO A 83 11.63 7.96 -12.84
C PRO A 83 10.57 6.87 -13.01
N VAL A 84 9.85 6.94 -14.13
CA VAL A 84 8.98 5.83 -14.56
C VAL A 84 9.89 4.70 -15.04
N ASP A 85 9.97 3.66 -14.22
CA ASP A 85 10.73 2.44 -14.49
C ASP A 85 10.01 1.28 -13.79
N ILE A 86 10.01 0.10 -14.39
CA ILE A 86 9.36 -1.09 -13.83
C ILE A 86 9.91 -1.46 -12.44
N SER A 87 11.19 -1.20 -12.17
CA SER A 87 11.82 -1.41 -10.87
C SER A 87 11.25 -0.51 -9.77
N ASN A 88 10.60 0.59 -10.16
CA ASN A 88 10.02 1.60 -9.26
C ASN A 88 8.51 1.41 -9.06
N VAL A 89 7.90 0.41 -9.71
CA VAL A 89 6.47 0.11 -9.66
C VAL A 89 6.20 -0.88 -8.52
N HIS A 90 5.19 -0.54 -7.72
CA HIS A 90 4.68 -1.37 -6.63
C HIS A 90 3.80 -2.52 -7.16
N PRO A 91 3.47 -3.53 -6.34
CA PRO A 91 4.04 -3.81 -5.02
C PRO A 91 5.51 -4.24 -5.06
N PHE A 92 6.25 -3.99 -3.97
CA PHE A 92 7.60 -4.54 -3.79
C PHE A 92 7.52 -5.87 -3.05
N ILE A 93 8.22 -6.89 -3.54
CA ILE A 93 8.21 -8.24 -2.97
C ILE A 93 9.63 -8.63 -2.55
N ARG A 94 9.83 -9.01 -1.28
CA ARG A 94 11.11 -9.43 -0.71
C ARG A 94 10.91 -10.48 0.36
N ASN A 95 11.54 -11.65 0.23
CA ASN A 95 11.53 -12.72 1.25
C ASN A 95 10.13 -13.10 1.77
N GLY A 96 9.12 -13.14 0.89
CA GLY A 96 7.73 -13.44 1.26
C GLY A 96 6.94 -12.24 1.80
N TYR A 97 7.56 -11.07 1.98
CA TYR A 97 6.89 -9.82 2.34
C TYR A 97 6.49 -9.05 1.07
N VAL A 98 5.33 -8.38 1.13
CA VAL A 98 4.82 -7.56 0.02
C VAL A 98 4.47 -6.17 0.53
N PHE A 99 4.86 -5.12 -0.17
CA PHE A 99 4.75 -3.75 0.33
C PHE A 99 4.23 -2.75 -0.71
N MET A 100 3.22 -1.98 -0.31
CA MET A 100 2.67 -0.83 -1.04
C MET A 100 2.79 0.42 -0.19
N HIS A 101 3.29 1.52 -0.76
CA HIS A 101 3.44 2.80 -0.07
C HIS A 101 2.74 3.92 -0.84
N ASN A 102 2.08 4.81 -0.10
CA ASN A 102 1.54 6.06 -0.60
C ASN A 102 2.07 7.21 0.25
N GLY A 103 3.27 7.64 -0.08
CA GLY A 103 3.97 8.62 0.72
C GLY A 103 5.27 9.03 0.07
N ALA A 104 6.03 9.86 0.78
CA ALA A 104 7.39 10.23 0.42
C ALA A 104 8.18 10.38 1.69
N VAL A 105 9.35 9.78 1.73
CA VAL A 105 10.25 9.75 2.86
C VAL A 105 11.67 9.98 2.36
N ASN A 106 12.39 10.92 2.97
CA ASN A 106 13.74 11.28 2.55
C ASN A 106 14.79 10.33 3.14
N VAL A 107 14.63 9.02 2.90
CA VAL A 107 15.58 8.01 3.39
C VAL A 107 16.82 7.94 2.51
N LYS A 108 17.94 7.49 3.10
CA LYS A 108 19.11 7.11 2.31
C LYS A 108 18.78 5.88 1.45
N ARG A 109 19.32 5.84 0.24
CA ARG A 109 19.17 4.67 -0.64
C ARG A 109 19.74 3.42 0.05
N HIS A 110 18.91 2.39 0.15
CA HIS A 110 19.32 1.13 0.72
C HIS A 110 20.28 0.39 -0.22
N PRO A 111 21.40 -0.21 0.25
CA PRO A 111 22.37 -0.87 -0.62
C PRO A 111 21.78 -2.01 -1.46
N LYS A 112 20.73 -2.66 -0.95
CA LYS A 112 20.01 -3.75 -1.64
C LYS A 112 18.87 -3.27 -2.54
N SER A 113 18.64 -1.96 -2.71
CA SER A 113 17.55 -1.47 -3.56
C SER A 113 17.88 -1.67 -5.05
N ILE A 114 16.96 -2.29 -5.77
CA ILE A 114 17.09 -2.46 -7.23
C ILE A 114 16.66 -1.19 -7.93
N GLY A 115 15.50 -0.67 -7.55
CA GLY A 115 14.98 0.61 -8.00
C GLY A 115 15.58 1.80 -7.25
N THR A 116 15.04 2.95 -7.58
CA THR A 116 15.48 4.28 -7.12
C THR A 116 14.39 5.00 -6.33
N THR A 117 13.28 4.33 -5.99
CA THR A 117 12.27 4.88 -5.08
C THR A 117 12.79 4.93 -3.65
N ASP A 118 12.37 5.98 -2.95
CA ASP A 118 12.40 6.03 -1.50
C ASP A 118 11.61 4.87 -0.87
N THR A 119 10.47 4.48 -1.46
CA THR A 119 9.69 3.34 -0.99
C THR A 119 10.51 2.07 -0.83
N GLU A 120 11.30 1.66 -1.84
CA GLU A 120 12.02 0.39 -1.74
C GLU A 120 13.05 0.44 -0.61
N SER A 121 13.71 1.58 -0.45
CA SER A 121 14.68 1.79 0.63
C SER A 121 14.00 1.81 2.00
N PHE A 122 12.82 2.44 2.10
CA PHE A 122 11.99 2.43 3.30
C PHE A 122 11.58 0.99 3.66
N PHE A 123 11.05 0.23 2.71
CA PHE A 123 10.65 -1.15 2.92
C PHE A 123 11.82 -2.03 3.38
N LEU A 124 12.97 -1.94 2.71
CA LEU A 124 14.17 -2.70 3.08
C LEU A 124 14.68 -2.33 4.49
N THR A 125 14.58 -1.06 4.88
CA THR A 125 14.90 -0.62 6.25
C THR A 125 13.98 -1.29 7.29
N LEU A 126 12.68 -1.40 6.99
CA LEU A 126 11.74 -2.09 7.87
C LEU A 126 12.06 -3.58 7.99
N LEU A 127 12.47 -4.23 6.90
CA LEU A 127 12.86 -5.64 6.92
C LEU A 127 14.15 -5.89 7.71
N ASP A 128 15.17 -5.04 7.53
CA ASP A 128 16.46 -5.20 8.20
C ASP A 128 16.37 -4.91 9.72
N MET A 129 15.52 -3.97 10.14
CA MET A 129 15.40 -3.57 11.56
C MET A 129 14.23 -4.23 12.31
N GLY A 130 13.29 -4.81 11.58
CA GLY A 130 11.96 -5.15 12.08
C GLY A 130 11.02 -3.94 12.10
N LEU A 131 9.71 -4.19 11.96
CA LEU A 131 8.69 -3.17 11.72
C LEU A 131 8.71 -2.01 12.73
N ASP A 132 8.63 -2.29 14.03
CA ASP A 132 8.50 -1.26 15.06
C ASP A 132 9.79 -0.43 15.21
N LYS A 133 10.94 -1.11 15.24
CA LYS A 133 12.25 -0.45 15.33
C LYS A 133 12.57 0.35 14.07
N GLY A 134 12.25 -0.20 12.90
CA GLY A 134 12.42 0.45 11.61
C GLY A 134 11.56 1.70 11.49
N LEU A 135 10.27 1.62 11.86
CA LEU A 135 9.39 2.79 11.86
C LEU A 135 9.88 3.87 12.82
N LYS A 136 10.29 3.49 14.04
CA LYS A 136 10.88 4.44 15.00
C LYS A 136 12.11 5.13 14.42
N HIS A 137 13.02 4.36 13.83
CA HIS A 137 14.19 4.90 13.17
C HIS A 137 13.83 5.89 12.06
N ILE A 138 12.87 5.54 11.20
CA ILE A 138 12.41 6.43 10.11
C ILE A 138 11.85 7.74 10.66
N VAL A 139 10.99 7.67 11.68
CA VAL A 139 10.34 8.84 12.26
C VAL A 139 11.31 9.78 12.95
N GLU A 140 12.30 9.23 13.66
CA GLU A 140 13.29 10.01 14.42
C GLU A 140 14.38 10.63 13.55
N ASN A 141 14.74 9.99 12.42
CA ASN A 141 15.94 10.35 11.66
C ASN A 141 15.67 10.96 10.28
N PHE A 142 14.44 10.87 9.76
CA PHE A 142 14.13 11.31 8.41
C PHE A 142 12.85 12.14 8.30
N SER A 143 12.87 13.11 7.40
CA SER A 143 11.68 13.88 7.03
C SER A 143 10.78 13.08 6.09
N PHE A 144 9.46 13.17 6.27
CA PHE A 144 8.48 12.54 5.39
C PHE A 144 7.22 13.37 5.23
N MET A 145 6.51 13.15 4.13
CA MET A 145 5.16 13.69 3.91
C MET A 145 4.10 12.75 4.49
N SER A 146 4.24 11.46 4.19
CA SER A 146 3.41 10.37 4.69
C SER A 146 4.23 9.08 4.63
N LEU A 147 3.93 8.17 5.55
CA LEU A 147 4.44 6.80 5.63
C LEU A 147 3.31 5.79 5.37
N ASN A 148 2.20 6.21 4.74
CA ASN A 148 1.04 5.34 4.56
C ASN A 148 1.45 4.10 3.77
N PHE A 149 1.25 2.92 4.35
CA PHE A 149 1.57 1.67 3.67
C PHE A 149 0.53 0.59 3.93
N VAL A 150 0.52 -0.40 3.04
CA VAL A 150 -0.06 -1.72 3.28
C VAL A 150 1.01 -2.78 3.02
N MET A 151 1.16 -3.71 3.96
CA MET A 151 2.18 -4.74 3.95
C MET A 151 1.58 -6.13 4.21
N TRP A 152 2.05 -7.13 3.49
CA TRP A 152 1.88 -8.53 3.84
C TRP A 152 3.14 -8.98 4.57
N ASP A 153 3.00 -9.52 5.78
CA ASP A 153 4.12 -9.96 6.62
C ASP A 153 4.44 -11.47 6.50
N GLY A 154 3.77 -12.16 5.58
CA GLY A 154 3.78 -13.63 5.47
C GLY A 154 2.53 -14.30 6.05
N LYS A 155 1.71 -13.56 6.83
CA LYS A 155 0.51 -14.10 7.48
C LYS A 155 -0.64 -13.10 7.60
N ASN A 156 -0.34 -11.84 7.86
CA ASN A 156 -1.28 -10.77 8.16
C ASN A 156 -1.15 -9.65 7.13
N VAL A 157 -2.24 -8.89 6.97
CA VAL A 157 -2.21 -7.60 6.27
C VAL A 157 -2.06 -6.50 7.30
N ILE A 158 -1.00 -5.71 7.18
CA ILE A 158 -0.69 -4.59 8.07
C ILE A 158 -0.87 -3.29 7.30
N ALA A 159 -1.72 -2.39 7.79
CA ALA A 159 -1.90 -1.05 7.24
C ALA A 159 -1.45 0.00 8.26
N LEU A 160 -0.68 0.99 7.84
CA LEU A 160 -0.32 2.16 8.66
C LEU A 160 -0.86 3.42 8.01
N HIS A 161 -1.64 4.22 8.74
CA HIS A 161 -1.94 5.59 8.37
C HIS A 161 -1.03 6.53 9.17
N GLN A 162 -0.10 7.20 8.50
CA GLN A 162 0.74 8.23 9.12
C GLN A 162 1.10 9.31 8.10
N ALA A 163 0.36 10.41 8.10
CA ALA A 163 0.62 11.62 7.35
C ALA A 163 1.12 12.74 8.27
N LYS A 164 2.11 13.50 7.83
CA LYS A 164 2.58 14.76 8.45
C LYS A 164 2.23 15.99 7.61
N ARG A 165 1.99 15.81 6.31
CA ARG A 165 1.65 16.88 5.37
C ARG A 165 0.51 16.41 4.49
N MET A 166 -0.35 17.34 4.04
CA MET A 166 -1.48 17.04 3.17
C MET A 166 -2.37 15.89 3.70
N MET A 167 -2.76 15.95 4.98
CA MET A 167 -3.48 14.87 5.67
C MET A 167 -4.78 14.48 4.94
N ASN A 168 -5.53 15.45 4.41
CA ASN A 168 -6.76 15.21 3.63
C ASN A 168 -6.54 14.47 2.29
N TYR A 169 -5.28 14.30 1.89
CA TYR A 169 -4.86 13.62 0.67
C TYR A 169 -4.23 12.25 0.93
N PHE A 170 -3.45 12.11 2.02
CA PHE A 170 -2.85 10.85 2.44
C PHE A 170 -3.75 10.14 3.43
N THR A 171 -4.91 9.72 2.95
CA THR A 171 -5.91 9.01 3.74
C THR A 171 -5.75 7.50 3.61
N ILE A 172 -6.27 6.76 4.58
CA ILE A 172 -6.53 5.32 4.49
C ILE A 172 -7.95 5.09 4.98
N PHE A 173 -8.72 4.35 4.19
CA PHE A 173 -10.06 3.90 4.50
C PHE A 173 -10.07 2.39 4.67
N MET A 174 -10.93 1.91 5.57
CA MET A 174 -11.21 0.51 5.79
C MET A 174 -12.72 0.26 5.62
N LYS A 175 -13.06 -0.82 4.92
CA LYS A 175 -14.43 -1.34 4.86
C LYS A 175 -14.42 -2.79 5.29
N LYS A 176 -15.17 -3.08 6.35
CA LYS A 176 -15.37 -4.43 6.85
C LYS A 176 -16.69 -4.98 6.35
N GLU A 177 -16.62 -6.19 5.81
CA GLU A 177 -17.78 -6.98 5.43
C GLU A 177 -17.69 -8.36 6.08
N ASP A 178 -18.74 -9.16 5.95
CA ASP A 178 -18.82 -10.46 6.63
C ASP A 178 -17.70 -11.41 6.23
N ASP A 179 -17.30 -11.41 4.94
CA ASP A 179 -16.33 -12.36 4.37
C ASP A 179 -15.01 -11.74 3.90
N LYS A 180 -14.82 -10.43 4.10
CA LYS A 180 -13.62 -9.69 3.68
C LYS A 180 -13.42 -8.36 4.40
N ILE A 181 -12.20 -7.86 4.35
CA ILE A 181 -11.83 -6.50 4.71
C ILE A 181 -11.12 -5.86 3.51
N ILE A 182 -11.51 -4.63 3.18
CA ILE A 182 -10.89 -3.83 2.12
C ILE A 182 -10.21 -2.61 2.73
N ILE A 183 -9.00 -2.32 2.28
CA ILE A 183 -8.23 -1.12 2.62
C ILE A 183 -8.02 -0.32 1.34
N SER A 184 -8.25 0.98 1.39
CA SER A 184 -8.20 1.84 0.19
C SER A 184 -7.64 3.21 0.51
N THR A 185 -7.03 3.88 -0.46
CA THR A 185 -6.62 5.28 -0.32
C THR A 185 -7.77 6.27 -0.35
N GLU A 186 -8.88 5.92 -0.99
CA GLU A 186 -10.10 6.72 -1.06
C GLU A 186 -11.32 5.84 -0.72
N GLY A 187 -12.31 6.40 -0.04
CA GLY A 187 -13.55 5.76 0.35
C GLY A 187 -14.73 6.73 0.27
N ASP A 188 -15.93 6.18 0.26
CA ASP A 188 -17.19 6.92 0.39
C ASP A 188 -17.75 6.83 1.82
N GLU A 189 -18.98 7.30 2.04
CA GLU A 189 -19.64 7.30 3.36
C GLU A 189 -19.83 5.89 3.96
N SER A 190 -19.69 4.82 3.17
CA SER A 190 -19.75 3.44 3.64
C SER A 190 -18.42 2.89 4.18
N TRP A 191 -17.37 3.72 4.24
CA TRP A 191 -16.04 3.34 4.69
C TRP A 191 -15.64 4.10 5.95
N ASP A 192 -14.96 3.41 6.85
CA ASP A 192 -14.35 4.02 8.02
C ASP A 192 -12.98 4.60 7.65
N GLU A 193 -12.77 5.89 7.90
CA GLU A 193 -11.44 6.48 7.79
C GLU A 193 -10.58 6.03 8.98
N VAL A 194 -9.42 5.43 8.69
CA VAL A 194 -8.44 5.04 9.71
C VAL A 194 -7.83 6.31 10.30
N LYS A 195 -7.64 6.41 11.62
CA LYS A 195 -7.10 7.64 12.19
C LYS A 195 -5.62 7.78 11.88
N ASN A 196 -5.17 9.03 11.77
CA ASN A 196 -3.74 9.31 11.59
C ASN A 196 -2.94 8.85 12.82
N GLY A 197 -1.86 8.11 12.61
CA GLY A 197 -1.03 7.50 13.65
C GLY A 197 -1.40 6.04 13.98
N GLU A 198 -2.51 5.54 13.45
CA GLU A 198 -2.95 4.17 13.69
C GLU A 198 -2.31 3.17 12.73
N MET A 199 -1.93 2.02 13.30
CA MET A 199 -1.63 0.80 12.56
C MET A 199 -2.68 -0.25 12.85
N ILE A 200 -3.16 -0.87 11.78
CA ILE A 200 -4.13 -1.96 11.81
C ILE A 200 -3.40 -3.24 11.38
N ILE A 201 -3.53 -4.29 12.17
CA ILE A 201 -3.04 -5.63 11.85
C ILE A 201 -4.27 -6.52 11.64
N ILE A 202 -4.43 -7.02 10.43
CA ILE A 202 -5.59 -7.80 10.01
C ILE A 202 -5.17 -9.27 9.84
N HIS A 203 -5.84 -10.15 10.57
CA HIS A 203 -5.56 -11.58 10.57
C HIS A 203 -6.41 -12.33 9.52
N PRO A 204 -6.01 -13.55 9.11
CA PRO A 204 -6.75 -14.35 8.11
C PRO A 204 -8.21 -14.67 8.46
N ASN A 205 -8.55 -14.71 9.75
CA ASN A 205 -9.93 -14.91 10.23
C ASN A 205 -10.79 -13.63 10.15
N LEU A 206 -10.22 -12.52 9.69
CA LEU A 206 -10.79 -11.16 9.61
C LEU A 206 -11.03 -10.48 10.97
N SER A 207 -10.43 -10.99 12.06
CA SER A 207 -10.22 -10.14 13.24
C SER A 207 -9.07 -9.19 12.97
N PHE A 208 -9.12 -8.01 13.57
CA PHE A 208 -8.03 -7.04 13.48
C PHE A 208 -7.80 -6.38 14.83
N GLU A 209 -6.57 -5.92 15.02
CA GLU A 209 -6.18 -5.08 16.15
C GLU A 209 -5.65 -3.75 15.62
N THR A 210 -5.94 -2.68 16.37
CA THR A 210 -5.44 -1.35 16.09
C THR A 210 -4.51 -0.94 17.21
N ARG A 211 -3.34 -0.41 16.86
CA ARG A 211 -2.40 0.17 17.82
C ARG A 211 -1.82 1.47 17.34
N CYS A 212 -1.59 2.36 18.29
CA CYS A 212 -0.83 3.58 18.09
C CYS A 212 0.66 3.28 18.12
N ILE A 213 1.38 3.65 17.06
CA ILE A 213 2.83 3.38 16.99
C ILE A 213 3.62 4.40 17.82
N PHE A 214 3.14 5.63 17.92
CA PHE A 214 3.78 6.67 18.70
C PHE A 214 2.73 7.42 19.52
N PRO A 215 2.81 7.37 20.87
CA PRO A 215 1.84 8.02 21.75
C PRO A 215 1.64 9.50 21.44
N ASP A 216 2.71 10.18 21.00
CA ASP A 216 2.69 11.62 20.73
C ASP A 216 2.10 11.98 19.35
N MET A 217 1.96 11.00 18.45
CA MET A 217 1.50 11.20 17.06
C MET A 217 0.10 10.67 16.77
N CYS A 218 -0.48 9.88 17.69
CA CYS A 218 -1.91 9.59 17.70
C CYS A 218 -2.64 10.74 18.42
N ARG A 219 -3.18 11.69 17.67
CA ARG A 219 -4.04 12.76 18.18
C ARG A 219 -5.33 12.82 17.39
#